data_AF-M5EF40-F1
#
_entry.id   AF-M5EF40-F1
#
_cell.length_a   1.000
_cell.length_b   1.000
_cell.length_c   1.000
_cell.angle_alpha   90.00
_cell.angle_beta   90.00
_cell.angle_gamma   90.00
#
_symmetry.space_group_name_H-M   'P 1'
#
loop_
_entity.id
_entity.type
_entity.pdbx_description
1 polymer ?
#
loop_
_entity_poly.entity_id
_entity_poly.type
_entity_poly.pdbx_seq_one_letter_code
_entity_poly.pdbx_strand_id
1 'polypeptide(L)'
;MRWNLVVLASCLAMAGCAGSSLAERQDENVESSLQFDSVPCDQLLAQRNALAQQYRLPRDAKPAFSNSGTGFGPFTPDVRSKARRDAEQASGRIDAMNRSITRRDCGKPAKQNKFALPS
;
A
#
# COMPACT_ATOMS: atom_id res chain seq x y z
N MET A 1 24.22 -26.03 -33.61
CA MET A 1 24.83 -24.93 -32.82
C MET A 1 24.05 -23.62 -32.84
N ARG A 2 23.49 -23.15 -33.97
CA ARG A 2 22.74 -21.86 -34.05
C ARG A 2 21.43 -21.80 -33.25
N TRP A 3 20.78 -22.94 -33.02
CA TRP A 3 19.47 -22.98 -32.33
C TRP A 3 19.56 -22.70 -30.82
N ASN A 4 20.64 -23.16 -30.18
CA ASN A 4 20.87 -22.93 -28.74
C ASN A 4 21.07 -21.45 -28.42
N LEU A 5 21.65 -20.68 -29.33
CA LEU A 5 21.81 -19.22 -29.19
C LEU A 5 20.48 -18.47 -29.28
N VAL A 6 19.54 -18.95 -30.12
CA VAL A 6 18.20 -18.36 -30.22
C VAL A 6 17.40 -18.61 -28.94
N VAL A 7 17.48 -19.82 -28.37
CA VAL A 7 16.81 -20.15 -27.10
C VAL A 7 17.37 -19.34 -25.93
N LEU A 8 18.70 -19.21 -25.83
CA LEU A 8 19.35 -18.38 -24.82
C LEU A 8 18.97 -16.90 -24.94
N ALA A 9 18.93 -16.36 -26.16
CA ALA A 9 18.52 -14.97 -26.41
C ALA A 9 17.05 -14.72 -26.02
N SER A 10 16.14 -15.68 -26.27
CA SER A 10 14.75 -15.58 -25.84
C SER A 10 14.58 -15.63 -24.32
N CYS A 11 15.38 -16.43 -23.59
CA CYS A 11 15.31 -16.47 -22.12
C CYS A 11 15.81 -15.18 -21.46
N LEU A 12 16.85 -14.53 -22.01
CA LEU A 12 17.35 -13.24 -21.52
C LEU A 12 16.34 -12.10 -21.69
N ALA A 13 15.52 -12.14 -22.75
CA ALA A 13 14.46 -11.15 -22.98
C ALA A 13 13.33 -11.26 -21.93
N MET A 14 13.03 -12.47 -21.43
CA MET A 14 11.98 -12.66 -20.41
C MET A 14 12.40 -12.21 -19.00
N ALA A 15 13.70 -12.20 -18.69
CA ALA A 15 14.20 -11.71 -17.41
C ALA A 15 14.07 -10.18 -17.23
N GLY A 16 13.92 -9.43 -18.33
CA GLY A 16 13.70 -7.97 -18.32
C GLY A 16 12.26 -7.55 -18.03
N CYS A 17 11.30 -8.49 -17.99
CA CYS A 17 9.88 -8.20 -17.71
C CYS A 17 9.49 -8.42 -16.25
N ALA A 18 10.44 -8.72 -15.36
CA ALA A 18 10.17 -8.78 -13.92
C ALA A 18 10.10 -7.34 -13.38
N GLY A 19 8.87 -6.83 -13.19
CA GLY A 19 8.59 -5.51 -12.63
C GLY A 19 9.32 -5.30 -11.29
N SER A 20 10.43 -4.56 -11.35
CA SER A 20 11.25 -4.18 -10.20
C SER A 20 11.52 -2.68 -10.20
N SER A 21 10.76 -1.92 -10.99
CA SER A 21 10.93 -0.49 -11.06
C SER A 21 10.42 0.17 -9.78
N LEU A 22 11.00 1.31 -9.46
CA LEU A 22 10.63 2.09 -8.28
C LEU A 22 9.16 2.50 -8.33
N ALA A 23 8.66 2.89 -9.51
CA ALA A 23 7.27 3.28 -9.69
C ALA A 23 6.30 2.11 -9.42
N GLU A 24 6.54 0.94 -10.03
CA GLU A 24 5.71 -0.24 -9.79
C GLU A 24 5.72 -0.63 -8.31
N ARG A 25 6.89 -0.62 -7.65
CA ARG A 25 7.02 -0.95 -6.22
C ARG A 25 6.44 0.09 -5.28
N GLN A 26 6.13 1.29 -5.74
CA GLN A 26 5.41 2.30 -4.96
C GLN A 26 3.91 2.16 -5.16
N ASP A 27 3.46 1.86 -6.38
CA ASP A 27 2.06 1.56 -6.67
C ASP A 27 1.58 0.30 -5.94
N GLU A 28 2.43 -0.71 -5.78
CA GLU A 28 2.14 -1.90 -4.97
C GLU A 28 1.83 -1.59 -3.49
N ASN A 29 2.33 -0.46 -2.95
CA ASN A 29 2.01 -0.05 -1.58
C ASN A 29 0.62 0.58 -1.46
N VAL A 30 -0.05 0.88 -2.57
CA VAL A 30 -1.43 1.40 -2.57
C VAL A 30 -2.40 0.25 -2.34
N GLU A 31 -2.65 -0.06 -1.07
CA GLU A 31 -3.57 -1.14 -0.72
C GLU A 31 -5.05 -0.73 -0.87
N SER A 32 -5.90 -1.70 -1.22
CA SER A 32 -7.35 -1.50 -1.17
C SER A 32 -7.82 -1.42 0.28
N SER A 33 -8.69 -0.45 0.56
CA SER A 33 -9.27 -0.28 1.89
C SER A 33 -10.47 -1.20 2.15
N LEU A 34 -11.06 -1.80 1.12
CA LEU A 34 -12.24 -2.66 1.24
C LEU A 34 -11.97 -3.92 2.07
N GLN A 35 -10.72 -4.38 2.03
CA GLN A 35 -10.24 -5.54 2.79
C GLN A 35 -10.40 -5.35 4.31
N PHE A 36 -10.41 -4.09 4.76
CA PHE A 36 -10.52 -3.73 6.18
C PHE A 36 -11.94 -3.43 6.63
N ASP A 37 -12.91 -3.39 5.70
CA ASP A 37 -14.30 -3.02 6.01
C ASP A 37 -15.03 -4.10 6.82
N SER A 38 -14.59 -5.35 6.73
CA SER A 38 -15.09 -6.47 7.54
C SER A 38 -14.45 -6.56 8.92
N VAL A 39 -13.34 -5.86 9.17
CA VAL A 39 -12.62 -5.90 10.46
C VAL A 39 -13.37 -5.02 11.49
N PRO A 40 -13.70 -5.54 12.69
CA PRO A 40 -14.33 -4.74 13.76
C PRO A 40 -13.57 -3.45 14.06
N CYS A 41 -14.28 -2.34 14.29
CA CYS A 41 -13.68 -1.01 14.43
C CYS A 41 -12.59 -0.93 15.51
N ASP A 42 -12.84 -1.50 16.70
CA ASP A 42 -11.87 -1.46 17.81
C ASP A 42 -10.59 -2.22 17.45
N GLN A 43 -10.76 -3.39 16.82
CA GLN A 43 -9.64 -4.19 16.34
C GLN A 43 -8.87 -3.45 15.24
N LEU A 44 -9.57 -2.79 14.31
CA LEU A 44 -8.95 -2.06 13.22
C LEU A 44 -8.13 -0.86 13.74
N LEU A 45 -8.67 -0.11 14.71
CA LEU A 45 -7.97 1.00 15.36
C LEU A 45 -6.72 0.52 16.10
N ALA A 46 -6.82 -0.59 16.83
CA ALA A 46 -5.69 -1.18 17.54
C ALA A 46 -4.61 -1.67 16.58
N GLN A 47 -4.98 -2.41 15.53
CA GLN A 47 -4.05 -2.89 14.51
C GLN A 47 -3.32 -1.72 13.83
N ARG A 48 -4.04 -0.64 13.47
CA ARG A 48 -3.45 0.55 12.84
C ARG A 48 -2.43 1.21 13.77
N ASN A 49 -2.78 1.36 15.05
CA ASN A 49 -1.89 1.97 16.05
C ASN A 49 -0.64 1.12 16.30
N ALA A 50 -0.78 -0.20 16.40
CA ALA A 50 0.33 -1.12 16.58
C ALA A 50 1.28 -1.09 15.38
N LEU A 51 0.73 -1.09 14.16
CA LEU A 51 1.53 -1.02 12.93
C LEU A 51 2.28 0.31 12.82
N ALA A 52 1.62 1.43 13.13
CA ALA A 52 2.25 2.75 13.17
C ALA A 52 3.40 2.79 14.18
N GLN A 53 3.21 2.22 15.38
CA GLN A 53 4.25 2.15 16.40
C GLN A 53 5.43 1.26 15.99
N GLN A 54 5.14 0.07 15.42
CA GLN A 54 6.16 -0.90 14.99
C GLN A 54 7.15 -0.27 13.99
N TYR A 55 6.65 0.49 13.02
CA TYR A 55 7.47 1.13 11.99
C TYR A 55 7.86 2.58 12.31
N ARG A 56 7.49 3.09 13.49
CA ARG A 56 7.68 4.50 13.91
C ARG A 56 7.10 5.50 12.90
N LEU A 57 5.94 5.15 12.34
CA LEU A 57 5.20 5.94 11.38
C LEU A 57 4.09 6.73 12.08
N PRO A 58 3.66 7.87 11.51
CA PRO A 58 2.49 8.56 11.99
C PRO A 58 1.22 7.73 11.73
N ARG A 59 0.19 7.94 12.55
CA ARG A 59 -1.08 7.19 12.45
C ARG A 59 -1.89 7.51 11.19
N ASP A 60 -1.58 8.61 10.52
CA ASP A 60 -2.14 9.09 9.26
C ASP A 60 -1.12 8.98 8.10
N ALA A 61 -0.12 8.09 8.24
CA ALA A 61 0.86 7.83 7.19
C ALA A 61 0.19 7.47 5.86
N LYS A 62 0.79 7.96 4.77
CA LYS A 62 0.37 7.72 3.39
C LYS A 62 1.47 7.00 2.60
N PRO A 63 1.12 6.28 1.51
CA PRO A 63 2.11 5.78 0.57
C PRO A 63 3.01 6.91 0.08
N ALA A 64 4.31 6.64 -0.03
CA ALA A 64 5.27 7.57 -0.59
C ALA A 64 5.45 7.29 -2.09
N PHE A 65 5.46 8.37 -2.88
CA PHE A 65 5.75 8.31 -4.31
C PHE A 65 6.99 9.14 -4.60
N SER A 66 7.93 8.57 -5.36
CA SER A 66 9.06 9.32 -5.88
C SER A 66 8.66 10.01 -7.17
N ASN A 67 8.83 11.34 -7.21
CA ASN A 67 8.73 12.07 -8.47
C ASN A 67 10.05 11.90 -9.23
N SER A 68 10.14 10.87 -10.07
CA SER A 68 11.19 10.81 -11.09
C SER A 68 10.89 11.90 -12.12
N GLY A 69 11.42 13.11 -11.90
CA GLY A 69 11.12 14.33 -12.69
C GLY A 69 11.42 14.26 -14.20
N THR A 70 11.75 13.07 -14.71
CA THR A 70 12.17 12.78 -16.08
C THR A 70 11.25 11.76 -16.77
N GLY A 71 10.17 11.30 -16.14
CA GLY A 71 9.23 10.32 -16.74
C GLY A 71 9.77 8.89 -16.84
N PHE A 72 11.00 8.63 -16.38
CA PHE A 72 11.63 7.30 -16.37
C PHE A 72 11.26 6.44 -15.15
N GLY A 73 10.18 6.77 -14.43
CA GLY A 73 9.74 6.05 -13.22
C GLY A 73 9.62 4.52 -13.43
N PRO A 74 8.97 4.05 -14.50
CA PRO A 74 8.85 2.61 -14.82
C PRO A 74 10.17 1.93 -15.20
N PHE A 75 11.24 2.68 -15.44
CA PHE A 75 12.55 2.15 -15.83
C PHE A 75 13.63 2.39 -14.75
N THR A 76 13.28 3.13 -13.69
CA THR A 76 14.21 3.42 -12.60
C THR A 76 14.23 2.24 -11.64
N PRO A 77 15.39 1.60 -11.38
CA PRO A 77 15.45 0.48 -10.45
C PRO A 77 15.14 0.92 -9.01
N ASP A 78 14.43 0.08 -8.26
CA ASP A 78 14.21 0.32 -6.83
C ASP A 78 15.48 0.06 -5.99
N VAL A 79 16.22 1.12 -5.70
CA VAL A 79 17.46 1.09 -4.89
C VAL A 79 17.21 1.28 -3.39
N ARG A 80 15.96 1.34 -2.93
CA ARG A 80 15.65 1.54 -1.50
C ARG A 80 16.17 0.36 -0.67
N SER A 81 16.49 0.60 0.60
CA SER A 81 16.83 -0.49 1.54
C SER A 81 15.58 -1.32 1.88
N LYS A 82 15.77 -2.57 2.33
CA LYS A 82 14.64 -3.40 2.79
C LYS A 82 13.84 -2.72 3.89
N ALA A 83 14.50 -2.16 4.90
CA ALA A 83 13.82 -1.46 5.99
C ALA A 83 12.94 -0.30 5.49
N ARG A 84 13.42 0.45 4.49
CA ARG A 84 12.64 1.53 3.87
C ARG A 84 11.44 1.00 3.10
N ARG A 85 11.61 -0.07 2.32
CA ARG A 85 10.50 -0.71 1.60
C ARG A 85 9.43 -1.23 2.56
N ASP A 86 9.83 -1.91 3.63
CA ASP A 86 8.91 -2.45 4.63
C ASP A 86 8.14 -1.31 5.34
N ALA A 87 8.79 -0.18 5.63
CA ALA A 87 8.13 0.99 6.20
C ALA A 87 7.14 1.68 5.22
N GLU A 88 7.50 1.81 3.94
CA GLU A 88 6.61 2.38 2.92
C GLU A 88 5.42 1.45 2.59
N GLN A 89 5.61 0.13 2.69
CA GLN A 89 4.50 -0.83 2.64
C GLN A 89 3.57 -0.65 3.85
N ALA A 90 4.14 -0.53 5.06
CA ALA A 90 3.36 -0.29 6.27
C ALA A 90 2.57 1.04 6.21
N SER A 91 3.14 2.10 5.61
CA SER A 91 2.41 3.36 5.43
C SER A 91 1.21 3.21 4.50
N GLY A 92 1.36 2.42 3.43
CA GLY A 92 0.26 2.10 2.53
C GLY A 92 -0.88 1.33 3.18
N ARG A 93 -0.54 0.33 4.00
CA ARG A 93 -1.53 -0.40 4.81
C ARG A 93 -2.22 0.50 5.83
N ILE A 94 -1.48 1.37 6.53
CA ILE A 94 -2.05 2.37 7.46
C ILE A 94 -3.06 3.27 6.74
N ASP A 95 -2.72 3.78 5.55
CA ASP A 95 -3.64 4.60 4.74
C ASP A 95 -4.92 3.84 4.37
N ALA A 96 -4.80 2.59 3.92
CA ALA A 96 -5.94 1.77 3.58
C ALA A 96 -6.86 1.51 4.80
N MET A 97 -6.28 1.25 5.98
CA MET A 97 -7.03 1.12 7.23
C MET A 97 -7.72 2.44 7.61
N ASN A 98 -7.04 3.58 7.49
CA ASN A 98 -7.60 4.90 7.78
C ASN A 98 -8.77 5.26 6.85
N ARG A 99 -8.69 4.89 5.56
CA ARG A 99 -9.81 5.05 4.62
C ARG A 99 -11.03 4.22 5.05
N SER A 100 -10.83 2.98 5.51
CA SER A 100 -11.92 2.17 6.09
C SER A 100 -12.50 2.77 7.37
N ILE A 101 -11.64 3.17 8.32
CA ILE A 101 -12.02 3.84 9.57
C ILE A 101 -12.87 5.08 9.28
N THR A 102 -12.45 5.90 8.32
CA THR A 102 -13.13 7.15 7.96
C THR A 102 -14.49 6.87 7.33
N ARG A 103 -14.58 5.93 6.38
CA ARG A 103 -15.87 5.57 5.75
C ARG A 103 -16.88 4.99 6.72
N ARG A 104 -16.42 4.19 7.68
CA ARG A 104 -17.28 3.51 8.67
C ARG A 104 -17.47 4.32 9.95
N ASP A 105 -16.94 5.54 10.00
CA ASP A 105 -16.98 6.42 11.18
C ASP A 105 -16.49 5.73 12.47
N CYS A 106 -15.51 4.82 12.35
CA CYS A 106 -14.97 4.08 13.50
C CYS A 106 -14.36 5.04 14.54
N GLY A 107 -14.67 4.83 15.82
CA GLY A 107 -14.17 5.65 16.94
C GLY A 107 -14.90 6.99 17.12
N LYS A 108 -15.93 7.28 16.32
CA LYS A 108 -16.85 8.39 16.58
C LYS A 108 -17.98 7.91 17.52
N PRO A 109 -18.45 8.77 18.43
CA PRO A 109 -19.64 8.45 19.22
C PRO A 109 -20.82 8.22 18.25
N ALA A 110 -21.62 7.19 18.50
CA ALA A 110 -22.81 6.91 17.71
C ALA A 110 -23.66 8.18 17.62
N LYS A 111 -23.92 8.66 16.41
CA LYS A 111 -24.83 9.80 16.21
C LYS A 111 -26.19 9.36 16.73
N GLN A 112 -26.67 9.99 17.80
CA GLN A 112 -28.05 9.81 18.24
C GLN A 112 -28.97 10.25 17.10
N ASN A 113 -29.61 9.28 16.44
CA ASN A 113 -30.58 9.56 15.39
C ASN A 113 -31.78 10.24 16.03
N LYS A 114 -31.84 11.58 15.93
CA LYS A 114 -32.98 12.41 16.36
C LYS A 114 -34.24 12.25 15.48
N PHE A 115 -34.33 11.16 14.71
CA PHE A 115 -35.42 10.89 13.77
C PHE A 115 -36.16 9.58 14.09
N ALA A 116 -36.18 9.16 15.36
CA ALA A 116 -37.19 8.18 15.78
C ALA A 116 -38.55 8.88 15.72
N LEU A 117 -39.33 8.58 14.67
CA LEU A 117 -40.73 8.99 14.55
C LEU A 117 -41.49 8.47 15.79
N PRO A 118 -42.31 9.31 16.46
CA PRO A 118 -43.23 8.82 17.47
C PRO A 118 -44.24 7.88 16.80
N SER A 119 -44.35 6.68 17.36
CA SER A 119 -45.39 5.68 17.06
C SER A 119 -46.77 6.16 17.45
#